data_AF-A0A538A1B5-F1
#
_entry.id   AF-A0A538A1B5-F1
#
_cell.length_a   1.000
_cell.length_b   1.000
_cell.length_c   1.000
_cell.angle_alpha   90.00
_cell.angle_beta   90.00
_cell.angle_gamma   90.00
#
_symmetry.space_group_name_H-M   'P 1'
#
loop_
_entity.id
_entity.type
_entity.pdbx_description
1 polymer ?
#
loop_
_entity_poly.entity_id
_entity_poly.type
_entity_poly.pdbx_seq_one_letter_code
_entity_poly.pdbx_strand_id
1 'polypeptide(L)'
;MSDDQMGRREFLTRSAGLAGLAGLATVLPAETLISEAAKVQTSAALPSPRNIPIDTFVVLMMENRSFDHYLGWFPGADGRNKGLSYPDKHGKR
;
A
#
# COMPACT_ATOMS: atom_id res chain seq x y z
N MET A 1 -6.95 -41.17 -22.92
CA MET A 1 -6.95 -39.70 -23.01
C MET A 1 -8.32 -39.28 -23.50
N SER A 2 -9.19 -38.81 -22.62
CA SER A 2 -10.45 -38.19 -23.05
C SER A 2 -10.19 -36.69 -23.05
N ASP A 3 -10.23 -36.07 -24.23
CA ASP A 3 -10.03 -34.63 -24.38
C ASP A 3 -11.04 -33.87 -23.52
N ASP A 4 -10.51 -33.01 -22.65
CA ASP A 4 -11.25 -32.01 -21.88
C ASP A 4 -11.74 -30.91 -22.83
N GLN A 5 -12.71 -31.24 -23.69
CA GLN A 5 -13.25 -30.29 -24.66
C GLN A 5 -14.18 -29.30 -23.96
N MET A 6 -13.63 -28.11 -23.71
CA MET A 6 -14.33 -26.96 -23.16
C MET A 6 -15.65 -26.71 -23.91
N GLY A 7 -16.78 -26.82 -23.21
CA GLY A 7 -18.10 -26.71 -23.83
C GLY A 7 -18.35 -25.32 -24.43
N ARG A 8 -19.10 -25.24 -25.54
CA ARG A 8 -19.46 -23.96 -26.20
C ARG A 8 -20.06 -22.93 -25.24
N ARG A 9 -20.88 -23.38 -24.30
CA ARG A 9 -21.46 -22.53 -23.25
C ARG A 9 -20.38 -21.93 -22.35
N GLU A 10 -19.42 -22.74 -21.93
CA GLU A 10 -18.33 -22.30 -21.07
C GLU A 10 -17.39 -21.34 -21.79
N PHE A 11 -17.09 -21.61 -23.06
CA PHE A 11 -16.35 -20.69 -23.91
C PHE A 11 -17.07 -19.33 -24.05
N LEU A 12 -18.38 -19.32 -24.35
CA LEU A 12 -19.17 -18.09 -24.46
C LEU A 12 -19.27 -17.34 -23.14
N THR A 13 -19.45 -18.04 -22.01
CA THR A 13 -19.51 -17.42 -20.69
C THR A 13 -18.17 -16.79 -20.30
N ARG A 14 -17.05 -17.48 -20.54
CA ARG A 14 -15.71 -16.95 -20.22
C ARG A 14 -15.32 -15.78 -21.12
N SER A 15 -15.59 -15.88 -22.43
CA SER A 15 -15.29 -14.80 -23.38
C SER A 15 -16.16 -13.56 -23.17
N ALA A 16 -17.45 -13.73 -22.86
CA ALA A 16 -18.33 -12.61 -22.50
C ALA A 16 -17.86 -11.90 -21.20
N GLY A 17 -17.41 -12.66 -20.19
CA GLY A 17 -16.86 -12.09 -18.97
C GLY A 17 -15.60 -11.26 -19.21
N LEU A 18 -14.66 -11.76 -20.01
CA LEU A 18 -13.43 -11.04 -20.36
C LEU A 18 -13.72 -9.77 -21.19
N ALA A 19 -14.62 -9.85 -22.17
CA ALA A 19 -15.00 -8.70 -22.98
C ALA A 19 -15.71 -7.61 -22.16
N GLY A 20 -16.58 -8.01 -21.22
CA GLY A 20 -17.23 -7.08 -20.29
C GLY A 20 -16.23 -6.35 -19.39
N LEU A 21 -15.25 -7.06 -18.84
CA LEU A 21 -14.20 -6.45 -18.01
C LEU A 21 -13.31 -5.48 -18.80
N ALA A 22 -12.93 -5.84 -20.03
CA ALA A 22 -12.15 -4.96 -20.89
C ALA A 22 -12.92 -3.70 -21.31
N GLY A 23 -14.22 -3.82 -21.60
CA GLY A 23 -15.09 -2.69 -21.91
C GLY A 23 -15.33 -1.76 -20.73
N LEU A 24 -15.39 -2.29 -19.50
CA LEU A 24 -15.48 -1.46 -18.30
C LEU A 24 -14.15 -0.76 -17.98
N ALA A 25 -13.02 -1.39 -18.24
CA ALA A 25 -11.69 -0.81 -18.01
C ALA A 25 -11.39 0.42 -18.88
N THR A 26 -12.06 0.60 -20.01
CA THR A 26 -11.87 1.78 -20.88
C THR A 26 -12.75 2.97 -20.50
N VAL A 27 -13.83 2.74 -19.74
CA VAL A 27 -14.81 3.78 -19.37
C VAL A 27 -14.66 4.19 -17.90
N LEU A 28 -14.15 3.30 -17.06
CA LEU A 28 -13.94 3.56 -15.64
C LEU A 28 -12.64 4.35 -15.40
N PRO A 29 -12.64 5.29 -14.44
CA PRO A 29 -11.42 5.94 -13.97
C PRO A 29 -10.38 4.92 -13.46
N ALA A 30 -9.10 5.22 -13.62
CA ALA A 30 -8.02 4.35 -13.14
C ALA A 30 -8.13 4.04 -11.63
N GLU A 31 -8.61 5.00 -10.83
CA GLU A 31 -8.80 4.86 -9.38
C GLU A 31 -9.83 3.78 -9.01
N THR A 32 -10.91 3.67 -9.76
CA THR A 32 -11.95 2.66 -9.50
C THR A 32 -11.46 1.27 -9.91
N LEU A 33 -10.68 1.17 -11.00
CA LEU A 33 -10.03 -0.07 -11.42
C LEU A 33 -8.99 -0.54 -10.39
N ILE A 34 -8.16 0.37 -9.87
CA ILE A 34 -7.19 0.06 -8.82
C ILE A 34 -7.89 -0.38 -7.53
N SER A 35 -8.99 0.28 -7.15
CA SER A 35 -9.78 -0.06 -5.97
C SER A 35 -10.42 -1.45 -6.10
N GLU A 36 -11.05 -1.77 -7.23
CA GLU A 36 -11.62 -3.10 -7.47
C GLU A 36 -10.54 -4.18 -7.59
N ALA A 37 -9.43 -3.90 -8.26
CA ALA A 37 -8.29 -4.80 -8.27
C ALA A 37 -7.78 -5.07 -6.86
N ALA A 38 -7.65 -4.05 -6.01
CA ALA A 38 -7.24 -4.19 -4.61
C ALA A 38 -8.23 -5.03 -3.77
N LYS A 39 -9.54 -4.91 -4.02
CA LYS A 39 -10.55 -5.77 -3.37
C LYS A 39 -10.38 -7.24 -3.78
N VAL A 40 -10.13 -7.51 -5.06
CA VAL A 40 -9.87 -8.87 -5.57
C VAL A 40 -8.53 -9.42 -5.05
N GLN A 41 -7.50 -8.57 -4.98
CA GLN A 41 -6.17 -8.94 -4.46
C GLN A 41 -6.13 -9.14 -2.96
N THR A 42 -7.13 -8.63 -2.22
CA THR A 42 -7.32 -8.93 -0.80
C THR A 42 -7.90 -10.33 -0.65
N SER A 43 -7.12 -11.35 -1.02
CA SER A 43 -7.52 -12.77 -0.90
C SER A 43 -7.44 -13.28 0.55
N ALA A 44 -6.79 -12.52 1.44
CA ALA A 44 -6.83 -12.79 2.87
C ALA A 44 -7.76 -11.78 3.53
N ALA A 45 -8.89 -12.28 4.05
CA ALA A 45 -9.68 -11.50 4.99
C ALA A 45 -8.76 -11.08 6.14
N LEU A 46 -8.60 -9.77 6.33
CA LEU A 46 -7.89 -9.28 7.50
C LEU A 46 -8.60 -9.84 8.75
N PRO A 47 -7.85 -10.28 9.77
CA PRO A 47 -8.48 -10.69 11.02
C PRO A 47 -9.33 -9.53 11.53
N SER A 48 -10.48 -9.85 12.11
CA SER A 48 -11.34 -8.85 12.74
C SER A 48 -10.49 -7.96 13.64
N PRO A 49 -10.65 -6.61 13.59
CA PRO A 49 -9.92 -5.72 14.49
C PRO A 49 -10.10 -6.08 15.98
N ARG A 50 -11.22 -6.75 16.32
CA ARG A 50 -11.47 -7.30 17.66
C ARG A 50 -10.52 -8.43 18.07
N ASN A 51 -9.82 -9.05 17.14
CA ASN A 51 -8.91 -10.18 17.37
C ASN A 51 -7.44 -9.73 17.47
N ILE A 52 -7.17 -8.42 17.52
CA ILE A 52 -5.81 -7.91 17.76
C ILE A 52 -5.45 -8.21 19.23
N PRO A 53 -4.36 -8.97 19.50
CA PRO A 53 -3.94 -9.30 20.87
C PRO A 53 -3.18 -8.13 21.53
N ILE A 54 -3.73 -6.91 21.45
CA ILE A 54 -3.19 -5.70 22.07
C ILE A 54 -4.28 -5.10 22.95
N ASP A 55 -4.11 -5.22 24.27
CA ASP A 55 -5.08 -4.70 25.24
C ASP A 55 -4.86 -3.22 25.56
N THR A 56 -3.67 -2.68 25.30
CA THR A 56 -3.31 -1.32 25.69
C THR A 56 -2.44 -0.65 24.63
N PHE A 57 -2.88 0.53 24.19
CA PHE A 57 -2.11 1.42 23.36
C PHE A 57 -1.52 2.53 24.21
N VAL A 58 -0.19 2.66 24.19
CA VAL A 58 0.50 3.81 24.79
C VAL A 58 0.86 4.76 23.66
N VAL A 59 0.27 5.94 23.67
CA VAL A 59 0.58 7.00 22.71
C VAL A 59 1.58 7.95 23.34
N LEU A 60 2.83 7.90 22.88
CA LEU A 60 3.86 8.85 23.31
C LEU A 60 3.75 10.12 22.48
N MET A 61 3.31 11.20 23.10
CA MET A 61 3.35 12.53 22.51
C MET A 61 4.64 13.23 22.93
N MET A 62 5.51 13.51 21.97
CA MET A 62 6.73 14.25 22.22
C MET A 62 6.39 15.75 22.27
N GLU A 63 6.83 16.44 23.32
CA GLU A 63 6.75 17.90 23.38
C GLU A 63 8.05 18.51 22.88
N ASN A 64 7.93 19.47 21.96
CA ASN A 64 9.04 20.30 21.47
C ASN A 64 10.25 19.57 20.88
N ARG A 65 10.07 18.33 20.39
CA ARG A 65 11.11 17.54 19.72
C ARG A 65 10.52 16.72 18.58
N SER A 66 10.98 16.99 17.36
CA SER A 66 10.57 16.26 16.15
C SER A 66 11.36 14.95 16.00
N PHE A 67 10.88 14.07 15.12
CA PHE A 67 11.57 12.82 14.75
C PHE A 67 13.05 13.06 14.38
N ASP A 68 13.33 14.09 13.57
CA ASP A 68 14.68 14.44 13.13
C ASP A 68 15.64 14.74 14.29
N HIS A 69 15.12 15.25 15.41
CA HIS A 69 15.93 15.53 16.59
C HIS A 69 16.52 14.25 17.20
N TYR A 70 15.77 13.14 17.19
CA TYR A 70 16.19 11.88 17.80
C TYR A 70 16.77 10.89 16.81
N LEU A 71 16.18 10.82 15.62
CA LEU A 71 16.39 9.74 14.66
C LEU A 71 16.75 10.25 13.27
N GLY A 72 16.90 11.56 13.06
CA GLY A 72 17.29 12.11 11.75
C GLY A 72 18.69 11.71 11.29
N TRP A 73 19.50 11.11 12.17
CA TRP A 73 20.81 10.53 11.84
C TRP A 73 20.73 9.04 11.46
N PHE A 74 19.60 8.37 11.71
CA PHE A 74 19.45 6.94 11.47
C PHE A 74 19.58 6.61 9.98
N PRO A 75 20.35 5.56 9.60
CA PRO A 75 20.51 5.19 8.19
C PRO A 75 19.17 4.89 7.50
N GLY A 76 18.90 5.56 6.38
CA GLY A 76 17.66 5.39 5.62
C GLY A 76 16.47 6.19 6.14
N ALA A 77 16.63 6.96 7.23
CA ALA A 77 15.63 7.94 7.63
C ALA A 77 15.58 9.11 6.64
N ASP A 78 14.38 9.59 6.32
CA ASP A 78 14.16 10.84 5.60
C ASP A 78 14.29 12.04 6.55
N GLY A 79 15.45 12.15 7.21
CA GLY A 79 15.75 13.20 8.17
C GLY A 79 16.49 14.37 7.53
N ARG A 80 16.18 15.60 7.97
CA ARG A 80 16.80 16.82 7.41
C ARG A 80 18.29 17.00 7.77
N ASN A 81 18.84 16.17 8.65
CA ASN A 81 20.20 16.34 9.17
C ASN A 81 21.30 16.01 8.14
N LYS A 82 20.96 15.37 7.02
CA LYS A 82 21.94 15.01 5.98
C LYS A 82 22.42 16.25 5.23
N GLY A 83 23.74 16.48 5.24
CA GLY A 83 24.37 17.57 4.49
C GLY A 83 24.28 18.95 5.14
N LEU A 84 23.80 19.04 6.39
CA LEU A 84 23.86 20.27 7.16
C LEU A 84 25.28 20.47 7.72
N SER A 85 25.86 21.64 7.46
CA SER A 85 27.05 22.14 8.17
C SER A 85 26.62 23.34 9.01
N TYR A 86 27.00 23.29 10.29
CA TYR A 86 26.77 24.34 11.26
C TYR A 86 28.10 25.05 11.54
N PRO A 87 28.12 26.38 11.59
CA PRO A 87 29.32 27.11 11.92
C PRO A 87 29.79 26.77 13.34
N ASP A 88 31.11 26.67 13.51
CA ASP A 88 31.74 26.48 14.81
C ASP A 88 31.58 27.71 15.72
N LYS A 89 32.11 27.62 16.94
CA LYS A 89 32.11 28.71 17.93
C LYS A 89 32.82 30.00 17.45
N HIS A 90 33.55 29.96 16.34
CA HIS A 90 34.21 31.08 15.69
C HIS A 90 33.51 31.51 14.40
N GLY A 91 32.34 30.94 14.09
CA GLY A 91 31.55 31.27 12.91
C GLY A 91 32.00 30.58 11.63
N LYS A 92 32.96 29.66 11.67
CA LYS A 92 33.47 28.97 10.47
C LYS A 92 32.70 27.70 10.18
N ARG A 93 32.31 27.49 8.92
CA ARG A 93 31.52 26.32 8.46
C ARG A 93 32.34 25.07 8.25
#